data_AF-A0A1Q7F5L0-F1
#
_entry.id   AF-A0A1Q7F5L0-F1
#
_cell.length_a   1.000
_cell.length_b   1.000
_cell.length_c   1.000
_cell.angle_alpha   90.00
_cell.angle_beta   90.00
_cell.angle_gamma   90.00
#
_symmetry.space_group_name_H-M   'P 1'
#
loop_
_entity.id
_entity.type
_entity.pdbx_description
1 polymer ?
#
loop_
_entity_poly.entity_id
_entity_poly.type
_entity_poly.pdbx_seq_one_letter_code
_entity_poly.pdbx_strand_id
1 'polypeptide(L)'
;MPDVEQVAGGPWDRAGVDRDAWYAARMMAVAIRETVRLALDPTSDNEASPHDHERLGEYADELVSAVENGDPETVAMLLRRAPRPS
;
A
#
# COMPACT_ATOMS: atom_id res chain seq x y z
N MET A 1 1.48 39.38 -6.86
CA MET A 1 1.20 37.95 -7.05
C MET A 1 0.75 37.42 -5.71
N PRO A 2 -0.45 36.86 -5.56
CA PRO A 2 -0.78 36.22 -4.30
C PRO A 2 0.12 34.98 -4.16
N ASP A 3 0.81 34.87 -3.03
CA ASP A 3 1.54 33.67 -2.64
C ASP A 3 0.59 32.48 -2.76
N VAL A 4 0.88 31.61 -3.73
CA VAL A 4 0.24 30.30 -3.80
C VAL A 4 0.74 29.58 -2.55
N GLU A 5 -0.15 29.30 -1.59
CA GLU A 5 0.16 28.37 -0.51
C GLU A 5 0.76 27.11 -1.16
N GLN A 6 2.07 26.95 -1.01
CA GLN A 6 2.75 25.72 -1.35
C GLN A 6 2.16 24.69 -0.41
N VAL A 7 1.14 23.97 -0.89
CA VAL A 7 0.54 22.86 -0.18
C VAL A 7 1.70 21.96 0.23
N ALA A 8 1.93 21.87 1.55
CA ALA A 8 2.97 21.03 2.12
C ALA A 8 2.91 19.65 1.47
N GLY A 9 4.09 19.12 1.16
CA GLY A 9 4.34 18.02 0.24
C GLY A 9 3.38 16.83 0.27
N GLY A 10 3.27 16.15 -0.88
CA GLY A 10 2.40 15.00 -1.06
C GLY A 10 2.81 13.78 -0.22
N PRO A 11 2.08 12.67 -0.31
CA PRO A 11 2.44 11.43 0.39
C PRO A 11 3.87 10.95 0.14
N TRP A 12 4.44 11.22 -1.05
CA TRP A 12 5.84 10.93 -1.38
C TRP A 12 6.83 11.76 -0.54
N ASP A 13 6.52 13.04 -0.29
CA ASP A 13 7.37 13.92 0.53
C ASP A 13 7.37 13.45 1.99
N ARG A 14 6.21 13.03 2.51
CA ARG A 14 6.10 12.41 3.85
C ARG A 14 6.88 11.11 3.95
N ALA A 15 6.80 10.28 2.91
CA ALA A 15 7.52 9.01 2.83
C ALA A 15 9.03 9.17 2.60
N GLY A 16 9.50 10.38 2.26
CA GLY A 16 10.90 10.66 1.98
C GLY A 16 11.42 10.01 0.69
N VAL A 17 10.55 9.80 -0.30
CA VAL A 17 10.88 9.19 -1.60
C VAL A 17 10.42 10.08 -2.75
N ASP A 18 10.93 9.83 -3.96
CA ASP A 18 10.38 10.47 -5.14
C ASP A 18 8.96 9.97 -5.47
N ARG A 19 8.25 10.74 -6.30
CA ARG A 19 6.85 10.49 -6.63
C ARG A 19 6.65 9.16 -7.37
N ASP A 20 7.61 8.74 -8.19
CA ASP A 20 7.51 7.50 -8.97
C ASP A 20 7.72 6.28 -8.08
N ALA A 21 8.68 6.34 -7.16
CA ALA A 21 8.89 5.34 -6.12
C ALA A 21 7.66 5.20 -5.21
N TRP A 22 7.07 6.31 -4.76
CA TRP A 22 5.81 6.26 -4.01
C TRP A 22 4.68 5.63 -4.83
N TYR A 23 4.55 5.99 -6.12
CA TYR A 23 3.52 5.42 -6.99
C TYR A 23 3.72 3.91 -7.19
N ALA A 24 4.95 3.44 -7.33
CA ALA A 24 5.27 2.01 -7.39
C ALA A 24 4.88 1.29 -6.09
N ALA A 25 5.20 1.86 -4.91
CA ALA A 25 4.75 1.35 -3.62
C ALA A 25 3.23 1.25 -3.54
N ARG A 26 2.52 2.30 -4.00
CA ARG A 26 1.06 2.32 -4.04
C ARG A 26 0.48 1.21 -4.93
N MET A 27 1.03 1.02 -6.12
CA MET A 27 0.61 -0.04 -7.03
C MET A 27 0.82 -1.43 -6.44
N MET A 28 1.93 -1.66 -5.73
CA MET A 28 2.19 -2.91 -5.03
C MET A 28 1.18 -3.14 -3.89
N ALA A 29 0.89 -2.13 -3.07
CA ALA A 29 -0.09 -2.25 -1.98
C ALA A 29 -1.50 -2.59 -2.50
N VAL A 30 -1.94 -1.92 -3.58
CA VAL A 30 -3.23 -2.22 -4.22
C VAL A 30 -3.24 -3.64 -4.79
N ALA A 31 -2.17 -4.07 -5.46
CA ALA A 31 -2.08 -5.43 -5.99
C ALA A 31 -2.15 -6.50 -4.88
N ILE A 32 -1.50 -6.27 -3.74
CA ILE A 32 -1.60 -7.15 -2.56
C ILE A 32 -3.04 -7.21 -2.07
N ARG A 33 -3.73 -6.07 -1.92
CA ARG A 33 -5.12 -6.03 -1.47
C ARG A 33 -6.06 -6.80 -2.39
N GLU A 34 -5.96 -6.61 -3.69
CA GLU A 34 -6.80 -7.34 -4.64
C GLU A 34 -6.48 -8.85 -4.61
N THR A 35 -5.21 -9.23 -4.47
CA THR A 35 -4.80 -10.64 -4.33
C THR A 35 -5.37 -11.28 -3.06
N VAL A 36 -5.31 -10.55 -1.93
CA VAL A 36 -5.90 -11.01 -0.67
C VAL A 36 -7.40 -11.21 -0.86
N ARG A 37 -8.13 -10.24 -1.41
CA ARG A 37 -9.58 -10.35 -1.62
C ARG A 37 -9.98 -11.54 -2.51
N LEU A 38 -9.19 -11.84 -3.54
CA LEU A 38 -9.40 -13.03 -4.38
C LEU A 38 -9.17 -14.33 -3.58
N ALA A 39 -8.16 -14.37 -2.70
CA ALA A 39 -7.86 -15.55 -1.88
C ALA A 39 -8.88 -15.76 -0.74
N LEU A 40 -9.54 -14.69 -0.29
CA LEU A 40 -10.60 -14.72 0.71
C LEU A 40 -11.99 -14.98 0.12
N ASP A 41 -12.09 -15.23 -1.20
CA ASP A 41 -13.37 -15.52 -1.84
C ASP A 41 -13.98 -16.80 -1.22
N PRO A 42 -15.20 -16.74 -0.66
CA PRO A 42 -15.86 -17.86 0.01
C PRO A 42 -16.18 -19.06 -0.90
N THR A 43 -15.93 -18.95 -2.20
CA THR A 43 -16.00 -20.08 -3.15
C THR A 43 -14.77 -20.99 -3.11
N SER A 44 -13.70 -20.59 -2.41
CA SER A 44 -12.50 -21.39 -2.23
C SER A 44 -12.63 -22.32 -1.02
N ASP A 45 -12.14 -23.57 -1.13
CA ASP A 45 -11.91 -24.50 0.00
C ASP A 45 -10.80 -23.96 0.92
N ASN A 46 -10.99 -22.75 1.45
CA ASN A 46 -10.01 -22.07 2.27
C ASN A 46 -10.17 -22.52 3.72
N GLU A 47 -9.18 -23.26 4.22
CA GLU A 47 -9.16 -23.82 5.57
C GLU A 47 -9.03 -22.75 6.68
N ALA A 48 -8.72 -21.49 6.33
CA ALA A 48 -8.62 -20.42 7.30
C ALA A 48 -10.02 -20.02 7.83
N SER A 49 -10.08 -19.62 9.10
CA SER A 49 -11.35 -19.24 9.71
C SER A 49 -11.89 -17.93 9.10
N PRO A 50 -13.21 -17.71 9.09
CA PRO A 50 -13.78 -16.43 8.63
C PRO A 50 -13.19 -15.21 9.34
N HIS A 51 -12.83 -15.34 10.62
CA HIS A 51 -12.18 -14.28 11.37
C HIS A 51 -10.75 -13.99 10.87
N ASP A 52 -10.00 -15.01 10.44
CA ASP A 52 -8.69 -14.80 9.82
C ASP A 52 -8.84 -14.11 8.46
N HIS A 53 -9.90 -14.42 7.72
CA HIS A 53 -10.23 -13.73 6.46
C HIS A 53 -10.51 -12.25 6.69
N GLU A 54 -11.40 -11.92 7.63
CA GLU A 54 -11.70 -10.54 7.99
C GLU A 54 -10.43 -9.77 8.37
N ARG A 55 -9.61 -10.35 9.26
CA ARG A 55 -8.35 -9.74 9.70
C ARG A 55 -7.35 -9.54 8.56
N LEU A 56 -7.26 -10.47 7.63
CA LEU A 56 -6.40 -10.35 6.45
C LEU A 56 -6.91 -9.25 5.50
N GLY A 57 -8.22 -9.12 5.35
CA GLY A 57 -8.85 -8.03 4.58
C GLY A 57 -8.54 -6.66 5.20
N GLU A 58 -8.74 -6.51 6.50
CA GLU A 58 -8.42 -5.29 7.25
C GLU A 58 -6.96 -4.90 7.10
N TYR A 59 -6.04 -5.85 7.31
CA TYR A 59 -4.61 -5.61 7.15
C TYR A 59 -4.25 -5.12 5.74
N ALA A 60 -4.89 -5.67 4.71
CA ALA A 60 -4.64 -5.26 3.33
C ALA A 60 -5.17 -3.85 3.03
N ASP A 61 -6.30 -3.46 3.63
CA ASP A 61 -6.83 -2.10 3.54
C ASP A 61 -5.94 -1.10 4.30
N GLU A 62 -5.45 -1.47 5.48
CA GLU A 62 -4.49 -0.69 6.27
C GLU A 62 -3.18 -0.47 5.52
N LEU A 63 -2.67 -1.49 4.83
CA LEU A 63 -1.46 -1.40 4.01
C LEU A 63 -1.59 -0.32 2.92
N VAL A 64 -2.73 -0.27 2.22
CA VAL A 64 -2.99 0.77 1.20
C VAL A 64 -3.09 2.13 1.86
N SER A 65 -3.84 2.24 2.97
CA SER A 65 -4.00 3.49 3.71
C SER A 65 -2.65 4.06 4.19
N ALA A 66 -1.76 3.21 4.72
CA ALA A 66 -0.43 3.60 5.17
C ALA A 66 0.40 4.19 4.02
N VAL A 67 0.37 3.57 2.83
CA VAL A 67 1.08 4.10 1.65
C VAL A 67 0.46 5.40 1.15
N GLU A 68 -0.86 5.50 1.09
CA GLU A 68 -1.56 6.74 0.69
C GLU A 68 -1.33 7.89 1.68
N ASN A 69 -1.09 7.56 2.95
CA ASN A 69 -0.65 8.49 3.98
C ASN A 69 0.87 8.73 4.00
N GLY A 70 1.63 8.13 3.10
CA GLY A 70 3.07 8.34 3.02
C GLY A 70 3.84 7.82 4.23
N ASP A 71 3.39 6.71 4.83
CA ASP A 71 4.12 6.05 5.91
C ASP A 71 5.51 5.59 5.43
N PRO A 72 6.62 6.13 5.97
CA PRO A 72 7.95 5.88 5.43
C PRO A 72 8.38 4.41 5.55
N GLU A 73 7.99 3.74 6.63
CA GLU A 73 8.38 2.36 6.89
C GLU A 73 7.68 1.40 5.91
N THR A 74 6.37 1.58 5.72
CA THR A 74 5.58 0.77 4.79
C THR A 74 6.02 0.98 3.35
N VAL A 75 6.26 2.23 2.93
CA VAL A 75 6.77 2.54 1.59
C VAL A 75 8.14 1.89 1.38
N ALA A 76 9.07 2.02 2.33
CA ALA A 76 10.39 1.40 2.25
C ALA A 76 10.31 -0.14 2.22
N MET A 77 9.43 -0.74 3.02
CA MET A 77 9.21 -2.19 3.03
C MET A 77 8.79 -2.69 1.64
N LEU A 78 7.83 -2.03 1.00
CA LEU A 78 7.33 -2.43 -0.32
C LEU A 78 8.41 -2.25 -1.39
N LEU A 79 9.14 -1.14 -1.36
CA LEU A 79 10.22 -0.88 -2.32
C LEU A 79 11.40 -1.85 -2.17
N ARG A 80 11.71 -2.34 -0.96
CA ARG A 80 12.74 -3.38 -0.77
C ARG A 80 12.38 -4.70 -1.43
N ARG A 81 11.08 -4.99 -1.57
CA ARG A 81 10.56 -6.19 -2.21
C ARG A 81 10.36 -6.03 -3.72
N ALA A 82 10.52 -4.82 -4.24
CA ALA A 82 10.51 -4.59 -5.68
C ALA A 82 11.71 -5.31 -6.33
N PRO A 83 11.54 -5.96 -7.49
CA PRO A 83 12.65 -6.51 -8.25
C PRO A 83 13.67 -5.40 -8.53
N ARG A 84 14.93 -5.61 -8.14
CA ARG A 84 15.98 -4.67 -8.54
C ARG A 84 16.19 -4.81 -10.05
N PRO A 85 16.22 -3.70 -10.81
CA PRO A 85 16.67 -3.76 -12.20
C PRO A 85 18.09 -4.34 -12.22
N SER A 86 18.32 -5.34 -13.08
CA SER A 86 19.63 -5.95 -13.33
C SER A 86 20.46 -5.11 -14.28
#